data_AF-A0A8S2DXE8-F1
#
_entry.id   AF-A0A8S2DXE8-F1
#
_cell.length_a   1.000
_cell.length_b   1.000
_cell.length_c   1.000
_cell.angle_alpha   90.00
_cell.angle_beta   90.00
_cell.angle_gamma   90.00
#
_symmetry.space_group_name_H-M   'P 1'
#
loop_
_entity.id
_entity.type
_entity.pdbx_description
1 polymer ?
#
loop_
_entity_poly.entity_id
_entity_poly.type
_entity_poly.pdbx_seq_one_letter_code
_entity_poly.pdbx_strand_id
1 'polypeptide(L)'
;MRLSTHVCHDGCSLRETTTKGDQIFKGCWAIKNDVCVQCPNKCSYTEHYHARKTVKVTQKKMQEVLYEIMAKYDAASKNKDDAQTKINTTADAKRFLEKALKQKSDEIKQNCTELQKICTGFNIVDELYALINILQMESSTLRNVDTKQQAEDFKRSLRDFCNQLEKDCMSTKRVPRPMNLLDTYASVPITTVQQTVARHNPTQTQYIPNTFSVNTNNSNSTDSVLRKVLNMQKRGKTSKSSDESDKSENCDCQK
;
A
#
# COMPACT_ATOMS: atom_id res chain seq x y z
N MET A 1 31.18 -38.01 15.67
CA MET A 1 31.98 -36.77 15.90
C MET A 1 31.86 -36.39 17.37
N ARG A 2 32.94 -36.43 18.16
CA ARG A 2 32.94 -35.89 19.53
C ARG A 2 33.00 -34.36 19.41
N LEU A 3 31.90 -33.67 19.70
CA LEU A 3 31.87 -32.23 19.86
C LEU A 3 32.65 -31.90 21.15
N SER A 4 33.82 -31.29 21.02
CA SER A 4 34.51 -30.72 22.17
C SER A 4 33.72 -29.50 22.64
N THR A 5 33.08 -29.58 23.79
CA THR A 5 32.29 -28.50 24.41
C THR A 5 33.15 -27.49 25.16
N HIS A 6 34.49 -27.59 25.02
CA HIS A 6 35.43 -26.71 25.70
C HIS A 6 35.52 -25.37 25.00
N VAL A 7 35.14 -24.30 25.70
CA VAL A 7 35.31 -22.92 25.24
C VAL A 7 36.71 -22.47 25.64
N CYS A 8 37.54 -22.14 24.65
CA CYS A 8 38.91 -21.69 24.91
C CYS A 8 38.95 -20.29 25.55
N HIS A 9 38.08 -19.39 25.10
CA HIS A 9 37.87 -18.07 25.69
C HIS A 9 36.60 -17.43 25.11
N ASP A 10 36.11 -16.38 25.77
CA ASP A 10 34.96 -15.57 25.33
C ASP A 10 35.40 -14.18 24.85
N GLY A 11 34.49 -13.45 24.20
CA GLY A 11 34.70 -12.05 23.81
C GLY A 11 35.71 -11.83 22.68
N CYS A 12 35.88 -12.80 21.79
CA CYS A 12 36.82 -12.71 20.67
C CYS A 12 36.27 -11.82 19.53
N SER A 13 37.09 -10.89 19.04
CA SER A 13 36.75 -10.01 17.91
C SER A 13 36.91 -10.66 16.53
N LEU A 14 37.25 -11.95 16.48
CA LEU A 14 37.39 -12.68 15.22
C LEU A 14 36.02 -12.92 14.55
N ARG A 15 36.03 -13.10 13.23
CA ARG A 15 34.83 -13.49 12.48
C ARG A 15 34.43 -14.93 12.83
N GLU A 16 33.14 -15.25 12.78
CA GLU A 16 32.68 -16.63 12.99
C GLU A 16 33.16 -17.53 11.85
N THR A 17 33.42 -18.80 12.17
CA THR A 17 33.80 -19.82 11.19
C THR A 17 32.88 -21.02 11.30
N THR A 18 32.41 -21.50 10.16
CA THR A 18 31.61 -22.73 10.06
C THR A 18 32.49 -23.98 9.99
N THR A 19 33.78 -23.81 9.71
CA THR A 19 34.77 -24.87 9.60
C THR A 19 35.87 -24.72 10.66
N LYS A 20 36.45 -25.86 11.04
CA LYS A 20 37.64 -25.89 11.91
C LYS A 20 38.89 -25.49 11.14
N GLY A 21 39.83 -24.86 11.85
CA GLY A 21 41.18 -24.64 11.35
C GLY A 21 41.36 -23.51 10.35
N ASP A 22 40.45 -22.54 10.35
CA ASP A 22 40.66 -21.29 9.62
C ASP A 22 41.88 -20.55 10.20
N GLN A 23 42.71 -19.95 9.34
CA GLN A 23 43.94 -19.27 9.75
C GLN A 23 43.67 -17.99 10.56
N ILE A 24 42.41 -17.56 10.67
CA ILE A 24 42.01 -16.44 11.53
C ILE A 24 42.42 -16.64 12.99
N PHE A 25 42.59 -17.89 13.43
CA PHE A 25 43.00 -18.22 14.79
C PHE A 25 44.45 -17.85 15.09
N LYS A 26 45.31 -17.60 14.09
CA LYS A 26 46.70 -17.20 14.30
C LYS A 26 46.84 -15.83 14.99
N GLY A 27 45.84 -14.96 14.84
CA GLY A 27 45.75 -13.68 15.56
C GLY A 27 44.98 -13.77 16.89
N CYS A 28 44.50 -14.96 17.26
CA CYS A 28 43.76 -15.15 18.49
C CYS A 28 44.70 -15.23 19.68
N TRP A 29 44.43 -14.47 20.74
CA TRP A 29 45.22 -14.52 21.97
C TRP A 29 45.28 -15.91 22.62
N ALA A 30 44.26 -16.75 22.41
CA ALA A 30 44.24 -18.13 22.91
C ALA A 30 45.16 -19.10 22.13
N ILE A 31 45.79 -18.65 21.03
CA ILE A 31 46.69 -19.44 20.18
C ILE A 31 48.09 -18.81 20.21
N LYS A 32 49.11 -19.61 20.53
CA LYS A 32 50.51 -19.20 20.52
C LYS A 32 51.35 -20.28 19.83
N ASN A 33 52.19 -19.90 18.87
CA ASN A 33 52.99 -20.85 18.08
C ASN A 33 52.13 -21.98 17.47
N ASP A 34 51.01 -21.61 16.84
CA ASP A 34 50.02 -22.53 16.24
C ASP A 34 49.32 -23.51 17.21
N VAL A 35 49.55 -23.42 18.52
CA VAL A 35 48.88 -24.25 19.54
C VAL A 35 48.01 -23.44 20.48
N CYS A 36 46.87 -24.00 20.88
CA CYS A 36 45.96 -23.39 21.84
C CYS A 36 46.48 -23.55 23.27
N VAL A 37 46.69 -22.43 23.96
CA VAL A 37 47.18 -22.42 25.35
C VAL A 37 46.07 -22.66 26.38
N GLN A 38 44.80 -22.57 25.95
CA GLN A 38 43.62 -22.71 26.82
C GLN A 38 43.06 -24.14 26.83
N CYS A 39 43.46 -24.98 25.88
CA CYS A 39 43.05 -26.37 25.85
C CYS A 39 43.99 -27.25 26.69
N PRO A 40 43.44 -28.19 27.48
CA PRO A 40 44.25 -29.08 28.33
C PRO A 40 45.26 -29.91 27.52
N ASN A 41 44.93 -30.26 26.28
CA ASN A 41 45.79 -31.06 25.40
C ASN A 41 46.70 -30.21 24.49
N LYS A 42 46.73 -28.88 24.64
CA LYS A 42 47.46 -27.95 23.77
C LYS A 42 47.25 -28.22 22.28
N CYS A 43 46.00 -28.41 21.87
CA CYS A 43 45.67 -28.76 20.49
C CYS A 43 46.02 -27.63 19.50
N SER A 44 46.30 -28.01 18.26
CA SER A 44 46.58 -27.09 17.15
C SER A 44 45.39 -26.18 16.85
N TYR A 45 45.62 -24.96 16.35
CA TYR A 45 44.57 -24.07 15.86
C TYR A 45 43.64 -24.73 14.82
N THR A 46 44.14 -25.76 14.12
CA THR A 46 43.39 -26.55 13.13
C THR A 46 42.18 -27.28 13.74
N GLU A 47 42.16 -27.49 15.06
CA GLU A 47 41.09 -28.19 15.76
C GLU A 47 39.99 -27.27 16.32
N HIS A 48 40.14 -25.95 16.18
CA HIS A 48 39.23 -24.95 16.71
C HIS A 48 38.33 -24.35 15.62
N TYR A 49 37.14 -23.90 16.03
CA TYR A 49 36.24 -23.07 15.22
C TYR A 49 35.72 -21.91 16.08
N HIS A 50 35.23 -20.85 15.44
CA HIS A 50 34.79 -19.64 16.12
C HIS A 50 33.28 -19.51 16.00
N ALA A 51 32.57 -19.49 17.13
CA ALA A 51 31.12 -19.29 17.16
C ALA A 51 30.75 -18.36 18.33
N ARG A 52 29.80 -17.44 18.10
CA ARG A 52 29.27 -16.55 19.15
C ARG A 52 28.28 -17.24 20.07
N LYS A 53 27.87 -18.46 19.76
CA LYS A 53 26.91 -19.25 20.53
C LYS A 53 27.49 -20.63 20.83
N THR A 54 27.38 -21.04 22.08
CA THR A 54 27.70 -22.40 22.50
C THR A 54 26.51 -23.31 22.22
N VAL A 55 26.76 -24.43 21.52
CA VAL A 55 25.73 -25.44 21.29
C VAL A 55 25.57 -26.24 22.57
N LYS A 56 24.49 -25.97 23.31
CA LYS A 56 24.12 -26.76 24.49
C LYS A 56 23.21 -27.90 24.08
N VAL A 57 23.74 -29.13 24.09
CA VAL A 57 22.90 -30.33 23.99
C VAL A 57 22.16 -30.48 25.33
N THR A 58 20.85 -30.32 25.30
CA THR A 58 19.99 -30.52 26.47
C THR A 58 19.18 -31.79 26.26
N GLN A 59 19.05 -32.60 27.30
CA GLN A 59 18.11 -33.71 27.30
C GLN A 59 16.73 -33.16 27.64
N LYS A 60 15.82 -33.23 26.68
CA LYS A 60 14.39 -32.98 26.89
C LYS A 60 13.65 -34.29 26.82
N LYS A 61 12.53 -34.39 27.54
CA LYS A 61 11.63 -35.53 27.36
C LYS A 61 11.01 -35.43 25.96
N MET A 62 10.87 -36.55 25.27
CA MET A 62 10.24 -36.60 23.94
C MET A 62 8.86 -35.93 23.94
N GLN A 63 8.09 -36.14 25.01
CA GLN A 63 6.78 -35.53 25.21
C GLN A 63 6.83 -33.99 25.17
N GLU A 64 7.83 -33.37 25.83
CA GLU A 64 7.99 -31.91 25.87
C GLU A 64 8.31 -31.36 24.47
N VAL A 65 9.16 -32.07 23.72
CA VAL A 65 9.49 -31.70 22.34
C VAL A 65 8.25 -31.78 21.44
N LEU A 66 7.43 -32.82 21.59
CA LEU A 66 6.19 -32.97 20.83
C LEU A 66 5.19 -31.83 21.14
N TYR A 67 5.04 -31.47 22.42
CA TYR A 67 4.21 -30.32 22.80
C TYR A 67 4.73 -29.00 22.22
N GLU A 68 6.05 -28.77 22.25
CA GLU A 68 6.65 -27.57 21.65
C GLU A 68 6.44 -27.51 20.14
N ILE A 69 6.56 -28.65 19.45
CA ILE A 69 6.33 -28.76 18.00
C ILE A 69 4.87 -28.48 17.68
N MET A 70 3.94 -29.11 18.41
CA MET A 70 2.50 -28.91 18.24
C MET A 70 2.12 -27.44 18.45
N ALA A 71 2.59 -26.82 19.55
CA ALA A 71 2.33 -25.42 19.82
C ALA A 71 2.86 -24.48 18.71
N LYS A 72 4.05 -24.76 18.18
CA LYS A 72 4.61 -24.01 17.04
C LYS A 72 3.80 -24.21 15.77
N TYR A 73 3.33 -25.43 15.52
CA TYR A 73 2.47 -25.74 14.38
C TYR A 73 1.14 -25.00 14.46
N ASP A 74 0.46 -25.05 15.61
CA ASP A 74 -0.82 -24.39 15.82
C ASP A 74 -0.69 -22.87 15.68
N ALA A 75 0.38 -22.29 16.25
CA ALA A 75 0.68 -20.87 16.09
C ALA A 75 0.95 -20.50 14.62
N ALA A 76 1.70 -21.32 13.90
CA ALA A 76 1.97 -21.10 12.47
C ALA A 76 0.69 -21.21 11.63
N SER A 77 -0.18 -22.18 11.93
CA SER A 77 -1.46 -22.36 11.25
C SER A 77 -2.37 -21.14 11.48
N LYS A 78 -2.50 -20.69 12.74
CA LYS A 78 -3.29 -19.50 13.06
C LYS A 78 -2.75 -18.25 12.36
N ASN A 79 -1.44 -18.05 12.36
CA ASN A 79 -0.81 -16.91 11.68
C ASN A 79 -1.07 -16.93 10.18
N LYS A 80 -1.08 -18.12 9.56
CA LYS A 80 -1.42 -18.30 8.14
C LYS A 80 -2.87 -17.89 7.88
N ASP A 81 -3.81 -18.33 8.70
CA ASP A 81 -5.24 -18.01 8.53
C ASP A 81 -5.52 -16.51 8.73
N ASP A 82 -4.87 -15.90 9.73
CA ASP A 82 -4.94 -14.46 9.98
C ASP A 82 -4.36 -13.67 8.80
N ALA A 83 -3.24 -14.11 8.24
CA ALA A 83 -2.64 -13.49 7.06
C ALA A 83 -3.55 -13.62 5.84
N GLN A 84 -4.13 -14.79 5.60
CA GLN A 84 -5.05 -15.02 4.48
C GLN A 84 -6.30 -14.14 4.59
N THR A 85 -6.84 -13.98 5.80
CA THR A 85 -7.99 -13.11 6.05
C THR A 85 -7.66 -11.65 5.74
N LYS A 86 -6.47 -11.17 6.15
CA LYS A 86 -6.00 -9.81 5.83
C LYS A 86 -5.79 -9.62 4.34
N ILE A 87 -5.24 -10.62 3.64
CA ILE A 87 -5.05 -10.59 2.18
C ILE A 87 -6.41 -10.44 1.49
N ASN A 88 -7.38 -11.28 1.83
CA ASN A 88 -8.71 -11.23 1.24
C ASN A 88 -9.39 -9.88 1.50
N THR A 89 -9.34 -9.40 2.74
CA THR A 89 -9.91 -8.10 3.12
C THR A 89 -9.27 -6.94 2.33
N THR A 90 -7.95 -6.98 2.14
CA THR A 90 -7.24 -5.95 1.38
C THR A 90 -7.57 -6.02 -0.11
N ALA A 91 -7.67 -7.23 -0.67
CA ALA A 91 -8.05 -7.44 -2.06
C ALA A 91 -9.48 -6.93 -2.34
N ASP A 92 -10.41 -7.20 -1.42
CA ASP A 92 -11.80 -6.70 -1.52
C ASP A 92 -11.86 -5.18 -1.42
N ALA A 93 -11.12 -4.58 -0.48
CA ALA A 93 -11.02 -3.12 -0.35
C ALA A 93 -10.45 -2.47 -1.61
N LYS A 94 -9.39 -3.07 -2.20
CA LYS A 94 -8.81 -2.61 -3.47
C LYS A 94 -9.83 -2.66 -4.60
N ARG A 95 -10.52 -3.79 -4.78
CA ARG A 95 -11.54 -3.97 -5.81
C ARG A 95 -12.69 -2.97 -5.67
N PHE A 96 -13.09 -2.68 -4.43
CA PHE A 96 -14.10 -1.66 -4.14
C PHE A 96 -13.63 -0.26 -4.56
N LEU A 97 -12.40 0.12 -4.22
CA LEU A 97 -11.82 1.42 -4.60
C LEU A 97 -11.68 1.55 -6.12
N GLU A 98 -11.21 0.51 -6.82
CA GLU A 98 -11.12 0.50 -8.28
C GLU A 98 -12.48 0.71 -8.94
N LYS A 99 -13.54 0.07 -8.41
CA LYS A 99 -14.90 0.25 -8.90
C LYS A 99 -15.39 1.70 -8.69
N ALA A 100 -15.15 2.27 -7.50
CA ALA A 100 -15.54 3.64 -7.19
C ALA A 100 -14.80 4.66 -8.07
N LEU A 101 -13.50 4.45 -8.31
CA LEU A 101 -12.70 5.30 -9.17
C LEU A 101 -13.17 5.24 -10.62
N LYS A 102 -13.46 4.03 -11.13
CA LYS A 102 -14.03 3.86 -12.48
C LYS A 102 -15.37 4.59 -12.61
N GLN A 103 -16.27 4.41 -11.65
CA GLN A 103 -17.56 5.10 -11.64
C GLN A 103 -17.39 6.62 -11.71
N LYS A 104 -16.49 7.20 -10.88
CA LYS A 104 -16.23 8.65 -10.89
C LYS A 104 -15.61 9.13 -12.19
N SER A 105 -14.75 8.34 -12.81
CA SER A 105 -14.19 8.65 -14.13
C SER A 105 -15.28 8.69 -15.21
N ASP A 106 -16.20 7.72 -15.19
CA ASP A 106 -17.31 7.66 -16.15
C ASP A 106 -18.30 8.83 -15.94
N GLU A 107 -18.59 9.20 -14.69
CA GLU A 107 -19.39 10.40 -14.35
C GLU A 107 -18.74 11.68 -14.88
N ILE A 108 -17.41 11.84 -14.73
CA ILE A 108 -16.68 13.01 -15.28
C ILE A 108 -16.79 13.06 -16.80
N LYS A 109 -16.60 11.93 -17.49
CA LYS A 109 -16.73 11.86 -18.95
C LYS A 109 -18.13 12.25 -19.42
N GLN A 110 -19.15 11.76 -18.72
CA GLN A 110 -20.53 12.13 -19.00
C GLN A 110 -20.74 13.63 -18.85
N ASN A 111 -20.31 14.23 -17.72
CA ASN A 111 -20.44 15.66 -17.48
C ASN A 111 -19.70 16.50 -18.54
N CYS A 112 -18.49 16.09 -18.95
CA CYS A 112 -17.78 16.77 -20.03
C CYS A 112 -18.53 16.69 -21.36
N THR A 113 -19.16 15.55 -21.66
CA THR A 113 -19.97 15.36 -22.87
C THR A 113 -21.23 16.22 -22.83
N GLU A 114 -21.88 16.32 -21.67
CA GLU A 114 -23.05 17.19 -21.46
C GLU A 114 -22.67 18.67 -21.60
N LEU A 115 -21.56 19.08 -20.98
CA LEU A 115 -21.03 20.44 -21.14
C LEU A 115 -20.72 20.75 -22.60
N GLN A 116 -20.08 19.81 -23.31
CA GLN A 116 -19.82 19.96 -24.73
C GLN A 116 -21.12 20.15 -25.52
N LYS A 117 -22.17 19.38 -25.25
CA LYS A 117 -23.48 19.54 -25.93
C LYS A 117 -24.09 20.92 -25.70
N ILE A 118 -24.05 21.42 -24.46
CA ILE A 118 -24.55 22.76 -24.11
C ILE A 118 -23.74 23.82 -24.87
N CYS A 119 -22.41 23.69 -24.88
CA CYS A 119 -21.53 24.63 -25.58
C CYS A 119 -21.63 24.53 -27.11
N THR A 120 -21.92 23.36 -27.69
CA THR A 120 -22.11 23.24 -29.15
C THR A 120 -23.38 23.91 -29.65
N GLY A 121 -24.40 24.05 -28.79
CA GLY A 121 -25.59 24.83 -29.10
C GLY A 121 -25.40 26.34 -28.94
N PHE A 122 -24.29 26.77 -28.34
CA PHE A 122 -24.00 28.17 -28.08
C PHE A 122 -22.97 28.69 -29.08
N ASN A 123 -23.46 29.26 -30.18
CA ASN A 123 -22.61 30.01 -31.09
C ASN A 123 -22.67 31.49 -30.71
N ILE A 124 -21.63 31.98 -30.05
CA ILE A 124 -21.54 33.37 -29.60
C ILE A 124 -21.74 34.38 -30.74
N VAL A 125 -21.32 34.04 -31.96
CA VAL A 125 -21.48 34.92 -33.13
C VAL A 125 -22.96 34.98 -33.54
N ASP A 126 -23.66 33.84 -33.59
CA ASP A 126 -25.09 33.80 -33.93
C ASP A 126 -25.94 34.52 -32.87
N GLU A 127 -25.63 34.33 -31.58
CA GLU A 127 -26.30 35.00 -30.46
C GLU A 127 -26.07 36.53 -30.49
N LEU A 128 -24.84 36.97 -30.82
CA LEU A 128 -24.54 38.39 -30.99
C LEU A 128 -25.26 39.00 -32.20
N TYR A 129 -25.39 38.26 -33.32
CA TYR A 129 -26.20 38.71 -34.46
C TYR A 129 -27.69 38.79 -34.11
N ALA A 130 -28.23 37.84 -33.35
CA ALA A 130 -29.60 37.89 -32.85
C ALA A 130 -29.82 39.14 -31.97
N LEU A 131 -28.88 39.46 -31.07
CA LEU A 131 -28.91 40.68 -30.26
C LEU A 131 -28.84 41.95 -31.11
N ILE A 132 -27.97 42.00 -32.12
CA ILE A 132 -27.86 43.12 -33.06
C ILE A 132 -29.21 43.36 -33.77
N ASN A 133 -29.92 42.31 -34.15
CA ASN A 133 -31.23 42.41 -34.79
C ASN A 133 -32.29 42.98 -33.84
N ILE A 134 -32.29 42.55 -32.58
CA ILE A 134 -33.18 43.10 -31.54
C ILE A 134 -32.87 44.59 -31.32
N LEU A 135 -31.60 44.94 -31.15
CA LEU A 135 -31.16 46.34 -30.99
C LEU A 135 -31.53 47.21 -32.19
N GLN A 136 -31.51 46.66 -33.42
CA GLN A 136 -31.95 47.37 -34.62
C GLN A 136 -33.46 47.62 -34.64
N MET A 137 -34.26 46.66 -34.16
CA MET A 137 -35.70 46.86 -34.01
C MET A 137 -36.00 47.92 -32.95
N GLU A 138 -35.36 47.84 -31.79
CA GLU A 138 -35.56 48.80 -30.71
C GLU A 138 -35.08 50.21 -31.07
N SER A 139 -33.89 50.34 -31.68
CA SER A 139 -33.35 51.65 -32.09
C SER A 139 -34.23 52.36 -33.12
N SER A 140 -34.96 51.60 -33.95
CA SER A 140 -35.91 52.14 -34.92
C SER A 140 -37.12 52.83 -34.27
N THR A 141 -37.45 52.45 -33.03
CA THR A 141 -38.57 53.02 -32.26
C THR A 141 -38.18 54.25 -31.43
N LEU A 142 -36.86 54.51 -31.29
CA LEU A 142 -36.37 55.67 -30.55
C LEU A 142 -36.64 56.96 -31.32
N ARG A 143 -37.24 57.94 -30.62
CA ARG A 143 -37.56 59.27 -31.18
C ARG A 143 -36.45 60.30 -30.99
N ASN A 144 -35.61 60.12 -29.98
CA ASN A 144 -34.50 61.04 -29.69
C ASN A 144 -33.29 60.67 -30.57
N VAL A 145 -32.83 61.67 -31.34
CA VAL A 145 -31.76 61.54 -32.34
C VAL A 145 -30.43 61.15 -31.71
N ASP A 146 -30.08 61.72 -30.56
CA ASP A 146 -28.80 61.45 -29.89
C ASP A 146 -28.76 60.02 -29.35
N THR A 147 -29.84 59.56 -28.71
CA THR A 147 -29.96 58.17 -28.25
C THR A 147 -29.99 57.17 -29.40
N LYS A 148 -30.58 57.56 -30.53
CA LYS A 148 -30.59 56.73 -31.74
C LYS A 148 -29.20 56.62 -32.33
N GLN A 149 -28.44 57.71 -32.38
CA GLN A 149 -27.06 57.72 -32.86
C GLN A 149 -26.16 56.85 -31.96
N GLN A 150 -26.28 56.96 -30.64
CA GLN A 150 -25.53 56.12 -29.70
C GLN A 150 -25.83 54.62 -29.88
N ALA A 151 -27.11 54.25 -30.10
CA ALA A 151 -27.50 52.87 -30.36
C ALA A 151 -26.92 52.34 -31.68
N GLU A 152 -26.87 53.17 -32.73
CA GLU A 152 -26.26 52.80 -34.02
C GLU A 152 -24.74 52.63 -33.92
N ASP A 153 -24.06 53.50 -33.16
CA ASP A 153 -22.61 53.39 -32.92
C ASP A 153 -22.27 52.12 -32.13
N PHE A 154 -23.04 51.80 -31.08
CA PHE A 154 -22.88 50.56 -30.33
C PHE A 154 -23.13 49.32 -31.20
N LYS A 155 -24.17 49.36 -32.04
CA LYS A 155 -24.49 48.28 -33.00
C LYS A 155 -23.36 48.07 -34.01
N ARG A 156 -22.69 49.14 -34.46
CA ARG A 156 -21.51 49.06 -35.32
C ARG A 156 -20.35 48.37 -34.60
N SER A 157 -20.04 48.79 -33.37
CA SER A 157 -18.99 48.14 -32.56
C SER A 157 -19.24 46.66 -32.33
N LEU A 158 -20.50 46.25 -32.08
CA LEU A 158 -20.86 44.83 -31.94
C LEU A 158 -20.65 44.04 -33.25
N ARG A 159 -20.99 44.62 -34.41
CA ARG A 159 -20.74 43.97 -35.72
C ARG A 159 -19.25 43.80 -36.00
N ASP A 160 -18.45 44.82 -35.71
CA ASP A 160 -17.00 44.76 -35.89
C ASP A 160 -16.38 43.68 -34.99
N PHE A 161 -16.88 43.56 -33.76
CA PHE A 161 -16.49 42.50 -32.84
C PHE A 161 -16.86 41.10 -33.33
N CYS A 162 -18.06 40.91 -33.91
CA CYS A 162 -18.47 39.62 -34.50
C CYS A 162 -17.53 39.22 -35.66
N ASN A 163 -17.24 40.16 -36.56
CA ASN A 163 -16.33 39.92 -37.69
C ASN A 163 -14.90 39.56 -37.22
N GLN A 164 -14.44 40.16 -36.11
CA GLN A 164 -13.16 39.83 -35.49
C GLN A 164 -13.16 38.39 -34.95
N LEU A 165 -14.22 37.99 -34.23
CA LEU A 165 -14.37 36.64 -33.68
C LEU A 165 -14.42 35.55 -34.78
N GLU A 166 -15.14 35.80 -35.87
CA GLU A 166 -15.18 34.88 -37.02
C GLU A 166 -13.78 34.68 -37.64
N LYS A 167 -13.03 35.78 -37.81
CA LYS A 167 -11.68 35.76 -38.36
C LYS A 167 -10.69 35.03 -37.44
N ASP A 168 -10.81 35.23 -36.13
CA ASP A 168 -9.94 34.59 -35.14
C ASP A 168 -10.23 33.09 -35.00
N CYS A 169 -11.51 32.69 -35.10
CA CYS A 169 -11.94 31.29 -35.10
C CYS A 169 -11.44 30.53 -36.35
N MET A 170 -11.44 31.17 -37.53
CA MET A 170 -10.85 30.60 -38.75
C MET A 170 -9.31 30.45 -38.67
N SER A 171 -8.66 31.28 -37.85
CA SER A 171 -7.21 31.27 -37.65
C SER A 171 -6.74 30.23 -36.61
N THR A 172 -7.65 29.72 -35.77
CA THR A 172 -7.36 28.76 -34.68
C THR A 172 -7.62 27.29 -35.01
N LYS A 173 -7.77 26.91 -36.29
CA LYS A 173 -7.71 25.50 -36.76
C LYS A 173 -6.36 24.78 -36.51
N ARG A 174 -5.60 25.15 -35.48
CA ARG A 174 -4.52 24.32 -34.96
C ARG A 174 -5.12 23.28 -34.03
N VAL A 175 -5.17 22.06 -34.57
CA VAL A 175 -5.26 20.76 -33.90
C VAL A 175 -5.17 20.86 -32.36
N PRO A 176 -6.20 20.44 -31.61
CA PRO A 176 -6.11 20.32 -30.16
C PRO A 176 -4.87 19.48 -29.85
N ARG A 177 -3.90 20.04 -29.11
CA ARG A 177 -2.76 19.24 -28.66
C ARG A 177 -3.35 18.10 -27.84
N PRO A 178 -3.06 16.82 -28.17
CA PRO A 178 -3.49 15.72 -27.34
C PRO A 178 -2.94 15.97 -25.93
N MET A 179 -3.82 16.08 -24.95
CA MET A 179 -3.40 16.01 -23.56
C MET A 179 -2.90 14.58 -23.35
N ASN A 180 -1.57 14.43 -23.36
CA ASN A 180 -0.95 13.21 -22.89
C ASN A 180 -1.25 13.08 -21.41
N LEU A 181 -2.25 12.27 -21.08
CA LEU A 181 -2.47 11.81 -19.72
C LEU A 181 -1.25 10.94 -19.38
N LEU A 182 -0.33 11.51 -18.59
CA LEU A 182 0.84 10.78 -18.14
C LEU A 182 0.37 9.72 -17.14
N ASP A 183 0.25 8.47 -17.57
CA ASP A 183 0.02 7.32 -16.68
C ASP A 183 1.27 7.12 -15.82
N THR A 184 1.30 7.73 -14.64
CA THR A 184 2.35 7.56 -13.63
C THR A 184 2.25 6.22 -12.88
N TYR A 185 1.39 5.29 -13.30
CA TYR A 185 1.17 4.00 -12.65
C TYR A 185 1.83 2.82 -13.36
N ALA A 186 2.98 3.04 -14.02
CA ALA A 186 3.86 1.95 -14.42
C ALA A 186 4.42 1.26 -13.17
N SER A 187 3.65 0.30 -12.66
CA SER A 187 4.02 -0.58 -11.58
C SER A 187 5.21 -1.40 -12.05
N VAL A 188 6.33 -1.23 -11.36
CA VAL A 188 7.54 -2.04 -11.57
C VAL A 188 7.15 -3.52 -11.44
N PRO A 189 7.48 -4.39 -12.41
CA PRO A 189 7.25 -5.81 -12.26
C PRO A 189 8.09 -6.33 -11.10
N ILE A 190 7.42 -6.84 -10.06
CA ILE A 190 8.07 -7.57 -8.98
C ILE A 190 8.55 -8.90 -9.57
N THR A 191 9.85 -8.98 -9.82
CA THR A 191 10.54 -10.22 -10.19
C THR A 191 10.27 -11.26 -9.11
N THR A 192 9.44 -12.24 -9.46
CA THR A 192 9.09 -13.36 -8.61
C THR A 192 10.30 -14.27 -8.52
N VAL A 193 11.00 -14.27 -7.38
CA VAL A 193 12.02 -15.28 -7.08
C VAL A 193 11.27 -16.60 -6.86
N GLN A 194 11.28 -17.46 -7.88
CA GLN A 194 10.87 -18.85 -7.74
C GLN A 194 11.84 -19.55 -6.78
N GLN A 195 11.42 -19.76 -5.55
CA GLN A 195 12.06 -20.70 -4.64
C GLN A 195 11.46 -22.08 -4.92
N THR A 196 12.26 -22.93 -5.56
CA THR A 196 11.97 -24.34 -5.79
C THR A 196 11.97 -25.09 -4.46
N VAL A 197 10.81 -25.22 -3.82
CA VAL A 197 10.60 -26.21 -2.77
C VAL A 197 10.12 -27.51 -3.39
N ALA A 198 10.95 -28.54 -3.22
CA ALA A 198 10.71 -29.89 -3.67
C ALA A 198 9.42 -30.46 -3.06
N ARG A 199 8.63 -31.09 -3.94
CA ARG A 199 7.42 -31.85 -3.64
C ARG A 199 7.73 -33.01 -2.68
N HIS A 200 6.99 -33.07 -1.58
CA HIS A 200 6.52 -34.34 -1.02
C HIS A 200 5.04 -34.23 -0.66
N ASN A 201 4.25 -35.14 -1.24
CA ASN A 201 2.91 -35.55 -0.85
C ASN A 201 2.84 -37.06 -1.18
N PRO A 202 1.94 -37.89 -0.59
CA PRO A 202 0.57 -37.54 -0.18
C PRO A 202 0.17 -38.10 1.20
N THR A 203 -1.00 -37.73 1.77
CA THR A 203 -2.23 -38.54 1.70
C THR A 203 -3.45 -37.74 2.23
N GLN A 204 -4.55 -37.77 1.45
CA GLN A 204 -6.01 -37.65 1.72
C GLN A 204 -6.47 -36.87 2.98
N THR A 205 -7.50 -36.00 2.91
CA THR A 205 -8.92 -36.43 3.10
C THR A 205 -9.91 -35.28 2.75
N GLN A 206 -10.93 -35.66 1.99
CA GLN A 206 -12.34 -35.23 1.87
C GLN A 206 -12.82 -33.80 1.48
N TYR A 207 -13.75 -33.90 0.53
CA TYR A 207 -14.70 -32.98 -0.09
C TYR A 207 -15.77 -32.50 0.90
N ILE A 208 -16.11 -31.21 0.89
CA ILE A 208 -17.47 -30.71 1.18
C ILE A 208 -17.75 -29.50 0.27
N PRO A 209 -18.84 -29.48 -0.52
CA PRO A 209 -19.24 -28.32 -1.31
C PRO A 209 -20.18 -27.43 -0.49
N ASN A 210 -19.96 -26.12 -0.47
CA ASN A 210 -21.00 -25.17 -0.05
C ASN A 210 -21.22 -24.11 -1.12
N THR A 211 -22.36 -24.27 -1.79
CA THR A 211 -23.07 -23.28 -2.58
C THR A 211 -23.55 -22.15 -1.68
N PHE A 212 -23.25 -20.89 -2.02
CA PHE A 212 -24.08 -19.75 -1.61
C PHE A 212 -24.20 -18.76 -2.77
N SER A 213 -25.37 -18.78 -3.39
CA SER A 213 -25.94 -17.65 -4.12
C SER A 213 -26.47 -16.64 -3.10
N VAL A 214 -26.11 -15.37 -3.23
CA VAL A 214 -26.98 -14.26 -2.79
C VAL A 214 -26.95 -13.15 -3.84
N ASN A 215 -28.12 -12.96 -4.41
CA ASN A 215 -28.56 -11.84 -5.23
C ASN A 215 -28.92 -10.65 -4.31
N THR A 216 -28.66 -9.42 -4.78
CA THR A 216 -29.55 -8.24 -4.77
C THR A 216 -28.87 -6.89 -4.48
N ASN A 217 -29.03 -6.03 -5.49
CA ASN A 217 -29.14 -4.57 -5.49
C ASN A 217 -29.37 -3.90 -4.13
N ASN A 218 -28.52 -2.93 -3.77
CA ASN A 218 -28.97 -1.72 -3.09
C ASN A 218 -27.97 -0.57 -3.28
N SER A 219 -28.31 0.36 -4.15
CA SER A 219 -27.66 1.67 -4.31
C SER A 219 -28.16 2.58 -3.19
N ASN A 220 -27.32 2.81 -2.17
CA ASN A 220 -27.26 4.01 -1.29
C ASN A 220 -26.48 3.70 0.01
N SER A 221 -25.14 3.64 -0.01
CA SER A 221 -24.35 3.70 1.24
C SER A 221 -22.83 3.85 1.05
N THR A 222 -22.36 4.75 0.19
CA THR A 222 -20.90 4.98 0.08
C THR A 222 -20.33 5.71 1.30
N ASP A 223 -21.14 6.49 2.01
CA ASP A 223 -20.66 7.33 3.11
C ASP A 223 -20.63 6.61 4.49
N SER A 224 -21.49 5.61 4.70
CA SER A 224 -21.54 4.89 6.00
C SER A 224 -20.44 3.83 6.15
N VAL A 225 -19.99 3.24 5.04
CA VAL A 225 -18.99 2.15 5.04
C VAL A 225 -17.56 2.69 5.18
N LEU A 226 -17.28 3.86 4.59
CA LEU A 226 -16.01 4.59 4.77
C LEU A 226 -15.74 4.91 6.25
N ARG A 227 -16.78 5.30 7.01
CA ARG A 227 -16.66 5.50 8.47
C ARG A 227 -16.38 4.20 9.23
N LYS A 228 -16.91 3.06 8.80
CA LYS A 228 -16.64 1.75 9.42
C LYS A 228 -15.20 1.29 9.21
N VAL A 229 -14.65 1.47 8.02
CA VAL A 229 -13.26 1.10 7.71
C VAL A 229 -12.27 1.99 8.47
N LEU A 230 -12.54 3.30 8.57
CA LEU A 230 -11.69 4.23 9.33
C LEU A 230 -11.78 4.03 10.85
N ASN A 231 -12.92 3.58 11.39
CA ASN A 231 -13.08 3.32 12.82
C ASN A 231 -12.43 2.01 13.30
N MET A 232 -12.15 1.03 12.42
CA MET A 232 -11.44 -0.19 12.83
C MET A 232 -9.92 0.03 13.05
N GLN A 233 -9.33 1.09 12.48
CA GLN A 233 -7.93 1.45 12.72
C GLN A 233 -7.70 2.25 14.02
N LYS A 234 -8.74 2.80 14.66
CA LYS A 234 -8.62 3.63 15.88
C LYS A 234 -8.66 2.87 17.21
N ARG A 235 -8.90 1.55 17.22
CA ARG A 235 -9.01 0.75 18.46
C ARG A 235 -7.71 0.05 18.93
N GLY A 236 -6.56 0.35 18.31
CA GLY A 236 -5.28 -0.34 18.61
C GLY A 236 -4.27 0.38 19.50
N LYS A 237 -4.57 1.56 20.06
CA LYS A 237 -3.61 2.30 20.92
C LYS A 237 -4.31 3.00 22.07
N THR A 238 -4.34 2.36 23.25
CA THR A 238 -4.34 3.00 24.57
C THR A 238 -4.18 1.93 25.64
N SER A 239 -2.96 1.70 26.08
CA SER A 239 -2.67 1.13 27.41
C SER A 239 -1.56 1.97 28.01
N LYS A 240 -1.99 2.87 28.89
CA LYS A 240 -1.19 3.83 29.64
C LYS A 240 -0.76 3.16 30.94
N SER A 241 0.51 3.36 31.28
CA SER A 241 1.17 3.02 32.53
C SER A 241 0.55 3.74 33.73
N SER A 242 0.52 3.08 34.88
CA SER A 242 0.69 3.70 36.19
C SER A 242 1.11 2.65 37.21
N ASP A 243 2.33 2.82 37.73
CA ASP A 243 2.79 2.37 39.04
C ASP A 243 1.87 2.89 40.15
N GLU A 244 1.67 2.11 41.22
CA GLU A 244 2.06 2.46 42.61
C GLU A 244 1.40 1.55 43.67
N SER A 245 2.27 1.06 44.58
CA SER A 245 2.10 1.01 46.05
C SER A 245 1.26 -0.07 46.74
N ASP A 246 1.99 -0.96 47.41
CA ASP A 246 1.89 -1.36 48.82
C ASP A 246 0.51 -1.55 49.47
N LYS A 247 0.24 -2.79 49.87
CA LYS A 247 -0.27 -3.10 51.21
C LYS A 247 0.05 -4.53 51.62
N SER A 248 0.81 -4.64 52.69
CA SER A 248 1.01 -5.82 53.51
C SER A 248 -0.31 -6.21 54.18
N GLU A 249 -0.64 -7.50 54.16
CA GLU A 249 -1.56 -8.06 55.14
C GLU A 249 -1.12 -9.46 55.56
N ASN A 250 -1.04 -9.56 56.87
CA ASN A 250 -0.59 -10.64 57.73
C ASN A 250 -1.64 -11.77 57.69
N CYS A 251 -1.23 -13.03 57.56
CA CYS A 251 -2.11 -14.14 57.91
C CYS A 251 -1.34 -15.22 58.66
N ASP A 252 -1.44 -15.05 59.97
CA ASP A 252 -1.17 -16.00 61.03
C ASP A 252 -2.24 -17.11 60.99
N CYS A 253 -1.84 -18.38 61.00
CA CYS A 253 -2.74 -19.50 61.28
C CYS A 253 -1.95 -20.61 61.99
N GLN A 254 -1.89 -20.51 63.31
CA GLN A 254 -1.74 -21.65 64.20
C GLN A 254 -3.07 -22.39 64.33
N LYS A 255 -3.07 -23.69 64.04
CA LYS A 255 -3.38 -24.76 65.00
C LYS A 255 -3.11 -26.13 64.39
#